data_AF-A0A9E4WNE6-F1
#
_entry.id   AF-A0A9E4WNE6-F1
#
_cell.length_a   1.000
_cell.length_b   1.000
_cell.length_c   1.000
_cell.angle_alpha   90.00
_cell.angle_beta   90.00
_cell.angle_gamma   90.00
#
_symmetry.space_group_name_H-M   'P 1'
#
loop_
_entity.id
_entity.type
_entity.pdbx_description
1 polymer ?
#
loop_
_entity_poly.entity_id
_entity_poly.type
_entity_poly.pdbx_seq_one_letter_code
_entity_poly.pdbx_strand_id
1 'polypeptide(L)'
;MAKPVILTVDDEPQVLNAVERDLRQHYRGKYRIVKAGSGVEALEAVQGLKRRNDPLALFLVDQRMPGMTGTEFLAEAMKLYPDTRKVLLTAYADTEAAIQSINSIGLDHYLRKPYEPQEVFDVLDDLLEVWRDTVDLPYDGIRVAGTLWSPASHAVKDFLARNRIPYQWLDIEANSEARELVEATEQGEHHLPVVFFPDGEVLVEPDNRTLAEKVGLQTEAKAAFYDLIIVGGGPAGLGAAVYGASEGLSTTMIEQHSTGGQAGTSSRIENYLGFPNGVTGADLASRAYAQAKRFGAEILTAVEATKVELDGTYKRVTCSGGDVLSCRALVISTGVTVKKLDVPGIADLAGRGIYYGASLTEAAYYKNQHVYVIGGANSAGQGAMFFSRYADKVTILVRGSSMGITMSKYLVDQIDGDDKIEVRTRVSVDEVSGKEKLETITIRDNDTGDVETVPAAALFIFIGAEPHTELVDGVVERN
;
A
#
# COMPACT_ATOMS: atom_id res chain seq x y z
N MET A 1 7.29 -0.49 18.95
CA MET A 1 6.14 -0.48 19.88
C MET A 1 6.61 -0.40 21.31
N ALA A 2 6.08 0.54 22.10
CA ALA A 2 6.15 0.42 23.55
C ALA A 2 5.41 -0.86 23.93
N LYS A 3 6.14 -1.84 24.47
CA LYS A 3 5.55 -3.13 24.82
C LYS A 3 4.40 -2.90 25.81
N PRO A 4 3.20 -3.46 25.59
CA PRO A 4 2.12 -3.40 26.56
C PRO A 4 2.61 -3.86 27.93
N VAL A 5 2.08 -3.24 28.97
CA VAL A 5 2.58 -3.44 30.32
C VAL A 5 1.84 -4.59 31.00
N ILE A 6 2.59 -5.40 31.75
CA ILE A 6 2.03 -6.25 32.80
C ILE A 6 2.50 -5.63 34.13
N LEU A 7 1.55 -5.26 34.98
CA LEU A 7 1.81 -4.70 36.30
C LEU A 7 1.59 -5.79 37.36
N THR A 8 2.66 -6.15 38.07
CA THR A 8 2.58 -7.04 39.24
C THR A 8 2.69 -6.24 40.54
N VAL A 9 1.84 -6.54 41.52
CA VAL A 9 1.77 -5.81 42.79
C VAL A 9 1.72 -6.81 43.94
N ASP A 10 2.65 -6.70 44.88
CA ASP A 10 2.74 -7.57 46.06
C ASP A 10 3.57 -6.85 47.14
N ASP A 11 3.11 -6.84 48.38
CA ASP A 11 3.79 -6.17 49.50
C ASP A 11 4.95 -6.98 50.07
N GLU A 12 5.02 -8.28 49.78
CA GLU A 12 6.13 -9.14 50.17
C GLU A 12 7.25 -9.09 49.12
N PRO A 13 8.42 -8.47 49.42
CA PRO A 13 9.45 -8.23 48.40
C PRO A 13 10.03 -9.52 47.81
N GLN A 14 10.01 -10.62 48.58
CA GLN A 14 10.49 -11.92 48.09
C GLN A 14 9.57 -12.50 47.02
N VAL A 15 8.24 -12.42 47.22
CA VAL A 15 7.25 -12.88 46.26
C VAL A 15 7.23 -11.97 45.04
N LEU A 16 7.21 -10.65 45.23
CA LEU A 16 7.22 -9.68 44.12
C LEU A 16 8.42 -9.89 43.19
N ASN A 17 9.62 -10.07 43.74
CA ASN A 17 10.83 -10.28 42.94
C ASN A 17 10.85 -11.65 42.25
N ALA A 18 10.27 -12.69 42.87
CA ALA A 18 10.14 -14.00 42.24
C ALA A 18 9.17 -13.94 41.04
N VAL A 19 7.98 -13.39 41.24
CA VAL A 19 6.96 -13.21 40.20
C VAL A 19 7.48 -12.33 39.07
N GLU A 20 8.12 -11.19 39.37
CA GLU A 20 8.71 -10.33 38.35
C GLU A 20 9.74 -11.09 37.51
N ARG A 21 10.63 -11.86 38.15
CA ARG A 21 11.67 -12.63 37.45
C ARG A 21 11.04 -13.63 36.49
N ASP A 22 10.04 -14.36 36.94
CA ASP A 22 9.38 -15.41 36.17
C ASP A 22 8.58 -14.79 35.00
N LEU A 23 7.86 -13.69 35.24
CA LEU A 23 7.19 -12.90 34.18
C LEU A 23 8.18 -12.32 33.17
N ARG A 24 9.33 -11.79 33.61
CA ARG A 24 10.36 -11.28 32.69
C ARG A 24 10.97 -12.40 31.86
N GLN A 25 11.19 -13.56 32.44
CA GLN A 25 11.73 -14.71 31.71
C GLN A 25 10.79 -15.15 30.59
N HIS A 26 9.48 -15.19 30.86
CA HIS A 26 8.46 -15.64 29.90
C HIS A 26 8.06 -14.56 28.88
N TYR A 27 7.82 -13.32 29.33
CA TYR A 27 7.14 -12.30 28.53
C TYR A 27 8.01 -11.16 28.00
N ARG A 28 9.30 -11.06 28.36
CA ARG A 28 10.17 -9.91 27.96
C ARG A 28 10.21 -9.63 26.46
N GLY A 29 9.91 -10.63 25.61
CA GLY A 29 9.84 -10.46 24.16
C GLY A 29 8.68 -9.56 23.73
N LYS A 30 7.52 -9.67 24.39
CA LYS A 30 6.24 -9.06 23.97
C LYS A 30 5.73 -7.98 24.93
N TYR A 31 6.01 -8.09 26.23
CA TYR A 31 5.46 -7.20 27.27
C TYR A 31 6.58 -6.52 28.09
N ARG A 32 6.26 -5.35 28.66
CA ARG A 32 7.10 -4.67 29.66
C ARG A 32 6.58 -5.01 31.06
N ILE A 33 7.43 -5.55 31.91
CA ILE A 33 7.07 -5.88 33.29
C ILE A 33 7.36 -4.68 34.19
N VAL A 34 6.33 -4.20 34.89
CA VAL A 34 6.40 -3.18 35.94
C VAL A 34 6.00 -3.85 37.25
N LYS A 35 6.70 -3.52 38.34
CA LYS A 35 6.38 -3.99 39.68
C LYS A 35 6.06 -2.82 40.60
N ALA A 36 5.25 -3.07 41.62
CA ALA A 36 4.99 -2.16 42.72
C ALA A 36 4.89 -2.94 44.04
N GLY A 37 5.47 -2.41 45.11
CA GLY A 37 5.48 -3.02 46.45
C GLY A 37 4.28 -2.66 47.32
N SER A 38 3.33 -1.87 46.80
CA SER A 38 2.11 -1.49 47.52
C SER A 38 1.02 -1.02 46.56
N GLY A 39 -0.23 -1.01 47.01
CA GLY A 39 -1.35 -0.45 46.23
C GLY A 39 -1.16 1.03 45.88
N VAL A 40 -0.54 1.83 46.74
CA VAL A 40 -0.26 3.25 46.49
C VAL A 40 0.78 3.43 45.39
N GLU A 41 1.90 2.73 45.48
CA GLU A 41 2.94 2.73 44.44
C GLU A 41 2.38 2.22 43.10
N ALA A 42 1.50 1.22 43.14
CA ALA A 42 0.85 0.71 41.95
C ALA A 42 -0.06 1.76 41.30
N LEU A 43 -0.83 2.54 42.08
CA LEU A 43 -1.65 3.63 41.53
C LEU A 43 -0.80 4.73 40.89
N GLU A 44 0.31 5.12 41.52
CA GLU A 44 1.25 6.09 40.94
C GLU A 44 1.82 5.57 39.62
N ALA A 45 2.17 4.28 39.55
CA ALA A 45 2.61 3.64 38.33
C ALA A 45 1.52 3.67 37.24
N VAL A 46 0.28 3.31 37.56
CA VAL A 46 -0.87 3.35 36.62
C VAL A 46 -1.11 4.77 36.11
N GLN A 47 -1.08 5.78 36.98
CA GLN A 47 -1.21 7.19 36.58
C GLN A 47 -0.04 7.65 35.69
N GLY A 48 1.17 7.17 35.96
CA GLY A 48 2.34 7.41 35.11
C GLY A 48 2.20 6.78 33.72
N LEU A 49 1.67 5.55 33.65
CA LEU A 49 1.37 4.87 32.39
C LEU A 49 0.31 5.61 31.59
N LYS A 50 -0.77 6.05 32.25
CA LYS A 50 -1.86 6.78 31.60
C LYS A 50 -1.39 8.09 30.98
N ARG A 51 -0.56 8.85 31.71
CA ARG A 51 0.03 10.10 31.21
C ARG A 51 0.90 9.92 29.97
N ARG A 52 1.53 8.75 29.82
CA ARG A 52 2.34 8.40 28.64
C ARG A 52 1.56 7.71 27.53
N ASN A 53 0.26 7.49 27.74
CA ASN A 53 -0.59 6.68 26.88
C ASN A 53 -0.02 5.26 26.63
N ASP A 54 0.67 4.69 27.62
CA ASP A 54 1.22 3.34 27.53
C ASP A 54 0.07 2.31 27.65
N PRO A 55 -0.05 1.32 26.75
CA PRO A 55 -1.05 0.27 26.89
C PRO A 55 -0.72 -0.62 28.10
N LEU A 56 -1.74 -0.94 28.91
CA LEU A 56 -1.64 -1.80 30.09
C LEU A 56 -2.50 -3.03 29.86
N ALA A 57 -1.86 -4.19 29.73
CA ALA A 57 -2.51 -5.42 29.31
C ALA A 57 -3.13 -6.18 30.49
N LEU A 58 -2.39 -6.27 31.61
CA LEU A 58 -2.80 -7.11 32.73
C LEU A 58 -2.31 -6.58 34.08
N PHE A 59 -3.17 -6.71 35.09
CA PHE A 59 -2.86 -6.57 36.52
C PHE A 59 -2.74 -7.95 37.17
N LEU A 60 -1.63 -8.18 37.89
CA LEU A 60 -1.41 -9.36 38.74
C LEU A 60 -1.15 -8.90 40.17
N VAL A 61 -2.17 -8.95 41.02
CA VAL A 61 -2.21 -8.17 42.27
C VAL A 61 -2.43 -9.07 43.48
N ASP A 62 -1.64 -8.92 44.54
CA ASP A 62 -1.92 -9.56 45.81
C ASP A 62 -3.14 -8.96 46.53
N GLN A 63 -3.97 -9.81 47.12
CA GLN A 63 -5.18 -9.35 47.80
C GLN A 63 -4.87 -8.65 49.13
N ARG A 64 -3.89 -9.12 49.90
CA ARG A 64 -3.63 -8.70 51.28
C ARG A 64 -2.40 -7.81 51.37
N MET A 65 -2.57 -6.57 50.91
CA MET A 65 -1.53 -5.55 51.05
C MET A 65 -1.88 -4.54 52.16
N PRO A 66 -0.91 -4.11 52.99
CA PRO A 66 -1.12 -3.08 53.99
C PRO A 66 -1.61 -1.75 53.40
N GLY A 67 -2.62 -1.15 54.03
CA GLY A 67 -3.13 0.18 53.70
C GLY A 67 -4.11 0.24 52.52
N MET A 68 -3.97 -0.64 51.52
CA MET A 68 -4.89 -0.75 50.38
C MET A 68 -4.91 -2.20 49.88
N THR A 69 -6.08 -2.84 49.92
CA THR A 69 -6.24 -4.22 49.40
C THR A 69 -6.11 -4.26 47.88
N GLY A 70 -5.82 -5.45 47.34
CA GLY A 70 -5.73 -5.64 45.88
C GLY A 70 -7.01 -5.25 45.15
N THR A 71 -8.16 -5.55 45.74
CA THR A 71 -9.48 -5.19 45.22
C THR A 71 -9.75 -3.69 45.23
N GLU A 72 -9.32 -2.96 46.27
CA GLU A 72 -9.44 -1.50 46.33
C GLU A 72 -8.55 -0.84 45.27
N PHE A 73 -7.32 -1.35 45.11
CA PHE A 73 -6.42 -0.91 44.04
C PHE A 73 -7.05 -1.11 42.65
N LEU A 74 -7.56 -2.32 42.36
CA LEU A 74 -8.16 -2.64 41.07
C LEU A 74 -9.37 -1.74 40.77
N ALA A 75 -10.21 -1.45 41.77
CA ALA A 75 -11.36 -0.57 41.61
C ALA A 75 -10.96 0.86 41.17
N GLU A 76 -9.85 1.40 41.69
CA GLU A 76 -9.34 2.70 41.28
C GLU A 76 -8.59 2.64 39.94
N ALA A 77 -7.78 1.60 39.71
CA ALA A 77 -7.00 1.45 38.48
C ALA A 77 -7.88 1.28 37.24
N MET A 78 -9.02 0.59 37.37
CA MET A 78 -9.99 0.40 36.28
C MET A 78 -10.62 1.70 35.78
N LYS A 79 -10.70 2.75 36.60
CA LYS A 79 -11.18 4.06 36.15
C LYS A 79 -10.28 4.66 35.07
N LEU A 80 -9.01 4.26 35.04
CA LEU A 80 -8.00 4.72 34.08
C LEU A 80 -7.80 3.74 32.91
N TYR A 81 -7.90 2.44 33.19
CA TYR A 81 -7.73 1.34 32.25
C TYR A 81 -8.86 0.29 32.38
N PRO A 82 -10.04 0.55 31.80
CA PRO A 82 -11.20 -0.35 31.94
C PRO A 82 -10.99 -1.71 31.27
N ASP A 83 -10.27 -1.73 30.13
CA ASP A 83 -10.10 -2.93 29.30
C ASP A 83 -8.94 -3.84 29.75
N THR A 84 -8.16 -3.44 30.77
CA THR A 84 -7.06 -4.26 31.30
C THR A 84 -7.58 -5.50 32.02
N ARG A 85 -6.91 -6.64 31.81
CA ARG A 85 -7.20 -7.92 32.47
C ARG A 85 -6.78 -7.92 33.94
N LYS A 86 -7.52 -8.62 34.78
CA LYS A 86 -7.45 -8.52 36.23
C LYS A 86 -7.28 -9.92 36.84
N VAL A 87 -6.11 -10.16 37.43
CA VAL A 87 -5.81 -11.40 38.14
C VAL A 87 -5.42 -11.09 39.58
N LEU A 88 -6.11 -11.75 40.51
CA LEU A 88 -5.88 -11.57 41.95
C LEU A 88 -5.12 -12.76 42.54
N LEU A 89 -4.05 -12.52 43.30
CA LEU A 89 -3.35 -13.54 44.07
C LEU A 89 -3.94 -13.58 45.49
N THR A 90 -4.35 -14.78 45.94
CA THR A 90 -5.09 -14.95 47.21
C THR A 90 -4.51 -16.04 48.10
N ALA A 91 -4.68 -15.91 49.41
CA ALA A 91 -4.47 -17.00 50.35
C ALA A 91 -5.79 -17.75 50.63
N TYR A 92 -5.73 -18.90 51.31
CA TYR A 92 -6.92 -19.74 51.56
C TYR A 92 -8.07 -19.05 52.30
N ALA A 93 -7.76 -18.00 53.07
CA ALA A 93 -8.74 -17.25 53.85
C ALA A 93 -9.46 -16.16 53.03
N ASP A 94 -9.07 -15.92 51.77
CA ASP A 94 -9.53 -14.77 50.98
C ASP A 94 -10.41 -15.16 49.78
N THR A 95 -10.78 -16.44 49.66
CA THR A 95 -11.56 -16.94 48.52
C THR A 95 -12.95 -16.32 48.44
N GLU A 96 -13.62 -16.04 49.57
CA GLU A 96 -14.92 -15.33 49.56
C GLU A 96 -14.79 -13.89 49.04
N ALA A 97 -13.69 -13.18 49.39
CA ALA A 97 -13.44 -11.82 48.91
C ALA A 97 -13.14 -11.81 47.41
N ALA A 98 -12.43 -12.81 46.89
CA ALA A 98 -12.22 -12.98 45.44
C ALA A 98 -13.55 -13.20 44.70
N ILE A 99 -14.43 -14.06 45.24
CA ILE A 99 -15.75 -14.33 44.63
C ILE A 99 -16.61 -13.07 44.57
N GLN A 100 -16.62 -12.26 45.64
CA GLN A 100 -17.34 -10.98 45.64
C GLN A 100 -16.79 -10.03 44.57
N SER A 101 -15.48 -10.06 44.36
CA SER A 101 -14.77 -9.19 43.42
C SER A 101 -15.06 -9.53 41.95
N ILE A 102 -15.34 -10.78 41.62
CA ILE A 102 -15.81 -11.16 40.27
C ILE A 102 -17.06 -10.35 39.91
N ASN A 103 -18.01 -10.23 40.85
CA ASN A 103 -19.27 -9.55 40.61
C ASN A 103 -19.17 -8.02 40.68
N SER A 104 -18.29 -7.47 41.52
CA SER A 104 -18.21 -6.01 41.75
C SER A 104 -17.20 -5.29 40.85
N ILE A 105 -16.07 -5.92 40.54
CA ILE A 105 -14.97 -5.30 39.77
C ILE A 105 -14.64 -6.05 38.47
N GLY A 106 -15.41 -7.09 38.11
CA GLY A 106 -15.18 -7.86 36.89
C GLY A 106 -13.82 -8.53 36.88
N LEU A 107 -13.43 -9.15 38.00
CA LEU A 107 -12.19 -9.90 38.11
C LEU A 107 -12.16 -11.05 37.08
N ASP A 108 -11.15 -11.08 36.20
CA ASP A 108 -11.05 -12.11 35.15
C ASP A 108 -10.61 -13.47 35.74
N HIS A 109 -9.70 -13.46 36.72
CA HIS A 109 -9.27 -14.69 37.40
C HIS A 109 -8.72 -14.45 38.82
N TYR A 110 -8.65 -15.50 39.64
CA TYR A 110 -7.89 -15.48 40.88
C TYR A 110 -7.03 -16.75 41.01
N LEU A 111 -5.81 -16.58 41.52
CA LEU A 111 -4.84 -17.65 41.75
C LEU A 111 -4.58 -17.79 43.25
N ARG A 112 -4.44 -19.03 43.71
CA ARG A 112 -4.23 -19.31 45.13
C ARG A 112 -2.75 -19.54 45.41
N LYS A 113 -2.21 -18.88 46.43
CA LYS A 113 -0.86 -19.12 46.95
C LYS A 113 -0.83 -20.38 47.85
N PRO A 114 0.21 -21.23 47.75
CA PRO A 114 1.27 -21.22 46.73
C PRO A 114 0.75 -21.78 45.39
N TYR A 115 1.25 -21.23 44.29
CA TYR A 115 0.95 -21.64 42.92
C TYR A 115 2.21 -22.16 42.22
N GLU A 116 2.05 -22.97 41.18
CA GLU A 116 3.15 -23.30 40.27
C GLU A 116 3.28 -22.25 39.17
N PRO A 117 4.49 -21.82 38.76
CA PRO A 117 4.65 -20.80 37.73
C PRO A 117 3.93 -21.11 36.41
N GLN A 118 3.84 -22.39 36.02
CA GLN A 118 3.15 -22.79 34.79
C GLN A 118 1.64 -22.51 34.86
N GLU A 119 1.01 -22.77 36.00
CA GLU A 119 -0.42 -22.49 36.21
C GLU A 119 -0.71 -20.99 36.07
N VAL A 120 0.21 -20.14 36.53
CA VAL A 120 0.12 -18.69 36.33
C VAL A 120 0.18 -18.37 34.83
N PHE A 121 1.17 -18.88 34.11
CA PHE A 121 1.34 -18.57 32.68
C PHE A 121 0.17 -19.02 31.82
N ASP A 122 -0.39 -20.20 32.06
CA ASP A 122 -1.54 -20.70 31.30
C ASP A 122 -2.73 -19.74 31.41
N VAL A 123 -3.02 -19.25 32.62
CA VAL A 123 -4.07 -18.25 32.86
C VAL A 123 -3.74 -16.91 32.21
N LEU A 124 -2.49 -16.43 32.37
CA LEU A 124 -2.11 -15.13 31.83
C LEU A 124 -2.12 -15.12 30.31
N ASP A 125 -1.70 -16.21 29.65
CA ASP A 125 -1.67 -16.32 28.19
C ASP A 125 -3.07 -16.24 27.59
N ASP A 126 -4.03 -16.98 28.15
CA ASP A 126 -5.44 -16.92 27.73
C ASP A 126 -5.98 -15.49 27.87
N LEU A 127 -5.76 -14.85 29.01
CA LEU A 127 -6.26 -13.48 29.25
C LEU A 127 -5.58 -12.44 28.35
N LEU A 128 -4.27 -12.57 28.12
CA LEU A 128 -3.51 -11.66 27.26
C LEU A 128 -3.90 -11.82 25.78
N GLU A 129 -4.27 -13.02 25.35
CA GLU A 129 -4.83 -13.27 24.02
C GLU A 129 -6.18 -12.59 23.87
N VAL A 130 -7.12 -12.81 24.81
CA VAL A 130 -8.42 -12.13 24.77
C VAL A 130 -8.23 -10.62 24.82
N TRP A 131 -7.32 -10.09 25.65
CA TRP A 131 -7.01 -8.66 25.70
C TRP A 131 -6.58 -8.11 24.35
N ARG A 132 -5.61 -8.77 23.70
CA ARG A 132 -5.07 -8.36 22.40
C ARG A 132 -6.13 -8.34 21.31
N ASP A 133 -7.10 -9.25 21.38
CA ASP A 133 -8.17 -9.35 20.39
C ASP A 133 -9.32 -8.35 20.66
N THR A 134 -9.39 -7.79 21.87
CA THR A 134 -10.44 -6.84 22.28
C THR A 134 -10.01 -5.38 22.33
N VAL A 135 -8.70 -5.09 22.41
CA VAL A 135 -8.18 -3.73 22.61
C VAL A 135 -7.47 -3.24 21.36
N ASP A 136 -7.94 -2.11 20.84
CA ASP A 136 -7.24 -1.37 19.79
C ASP A 136 -5.94 -0.79 20.35
N LEU A 137 -4.83 -1.47 20.08
CA LEU A 137 -3.51 -0.95 20.37
C LEU A 137 -3.24 0.29 19.52
N PRO A 138 -2.75 1.41 20.11
CA PRO A 138 -2.38 2.57 19.32
C PRO A 138 -1.30 2.20 18.31
N TYR A 139 -1.58 2.47 17.03
CA TYR A 139 -0.65 2.22 15.94
C TYR A 139 0.59 3.11 16.11
N ASP A 140 1.76 2.48 16.24
CA ASP A 140 3.03 3.15 16.52
C ASP A 140 3.88 3.39 15.26
N GLY A 141 3.31 3.15 14.08
CA GLY A 141 3.94 3.40 12.80
C GLY A 141 3.60 4.77 12.22
N ILE A 142 3.84 4.93 10.91
CA ILE A 142 3.53 6.15 10.17
C ILE A 142 2.01 6.33 10.04
N ARG A 143 1.47 7.46 10.48
CA ARG A 143 0.05 7.77 10.34
C ARG A 143 -0.13 8.87 9.32
N VAL A 144 -1.04 8.70 8.38
CA VAL A 144 -1.36 9.68 7.34
C VAL A 144 -2.76 10.20 7.59
N ALA A 145 -2.87 11.47 7.95
CA ALA A 145 -4.14 12.15 8.15
C ALA A 145 -4.53 12.98 6.93
N GLY A 146 -5.79 12.90 6.54
CA GLY A 146 -6.34 13.72 5.46
C GLY A 146 -7.79 13.35 5.16
N THR A 147 -8.28 13.81 4.01
CA THR A 147 -9.62 13.48 3.50
C THR A 147 -9.56 12.45 2.38
N LEU A 148 -10.63 11.65 2.24
CA LEU A 148 -10.69 10.55 1.29
C LEU A 148 -10.51 11.01 -0.17
N TRP A 149 -11.07 12.18 -0.49
CA TRP A 149 -11.14 12.73 -1.85
C TRP A 149 -10.02 13.71 -2.19
N SER A 150 -9.02 13.87 -1.33
CA SER A 150 -7.86 14.72 -1.60
C SER A 150 -6.84 14.02 -2.52
N PRO A 151 -6.48 14.61 -3.68
CA PRO A 151 -5.42 14.09 -4.54
C PRO A 151 -4.07 14.00 -3.84
N ALA A 152 -3.72 14.99 -3.00
CA ALA A 152 -2.46 15.00 -2.25
C ALA A 152 -2.42 13.86 -1.21
N SER A 153 -3.53 13.63 -0.50
CA SER A 153 -3.66 12.47 0.40
C SER A 153 -3.53 11.15 -0.35
N HIS A 154 -4.11 11.05 -1.54
CA HIS A 154 -3.97 9.86 -2.39
C HIS A 154 -2.52 9.64 -2.82
N ALA A 155 -1.81 10.69 -3.24
CA ALA A 155 -0.42 10.60 -3.66
C ALA A 155 0.50 10.07 -2.55
N VAL A 156 0.39 10.61 -1.33
CA VAL A 156 1.18 10.13 -0.17
C VAL A 156 0.86 8.67 0.16
N LYS A 157 -0.43 8.30 0.18
CA LYS A 157 -0.86 6.92 0.42
C LYS A 157 -0.34 5.95 -0.63
N ASP A 158 -0.49 6.29 -1.92
CA ASP A 158 -0.01 5.47 -3.03
C ASP A 158 1.51 5.32 -2.99
N PHE A 159 2.25 6.41 -2.71
CA PHE A 159 3.71 6.37 -2.58
C PHE A 159 4.17 5.42 -1.47
N LEU A 160 3.60 5.52 -0.27
CA LEU A 160 3.94 4.64 0.85
C LEU A 160 3.56 3.18 0.54
N ALA A 161 2.35 2.94 0.04
CA ALA A 161 1.87 1.61 -0.30
C ALA A 161 2.75 0.92 -1.35
N ARG A 162 3.07 1.63 -2.45
CA ARG A 162 3.89 1.08 -3.53
C ARG A 162 5.34 0.82 -3.14
N ASN A 163 5.88 1.62 -2.21
CA ASN A 163 7.20 1.39 -1.63
C ASN A 163 7.18 0.42 -0.42
N ARG A 164 6.03 -0.22 -0.15
CA ARG A 164 5.82 -1.19 0.95
C ARG A 164 6.13 -0.64 2.34
N ILE A 165 5.85 0.64 2.53
CA ILE A 165 5.99 1.31 3.82
C ILE A 165 4.62 1.24 4.50
N PRO A 166 4.48 0.52 5.62
CA PRO A 166 3.20 0.38 6.31
C PRO A 166 2.79 1.71 6.94
N TYR A 167 1.51 2.07 6.78
CA TYR A 167 0.93 3.25 7.37
C TYR A 167 -0.51 3.00 7.83
N GLN A 168 -0.98 3.81 8.78
CA GLN A 168 -2.39 3.89 9.15
C GLN A 168 -3.02 5.14 8.52
N TRP A 169 -4.18 4.97 7.89
CA TRP A 169 -4.97 6.08 7.38
C TRP A 169 -5.86 6.66 8.48
N LEU A 170 -5.80 7.98 8.66
CA LEU A 170 -6.63 8.72 9.58
C LEU A 170 -7.54 9.67 8.78
N ASP A 171 -8.81 9.32 8.67
CA ASP A 171 -9.80 10.16 8.00
C ASP A 171 -10.33 11.23 8.96
N ILE A 172 -9.96 12.50 8.74
CA ILE A 172 -10.36 13.61 9.62
C ILE A 172 -11.85 14.00 9.50
N GLU A 173 -12.55 13.50 8.48
CA GLU A 173 -13.99 13.72 8.33
C GLU A 173 -14.78 12.70 9.16
N ALA A 174 -14.26 11.48 9.26
CA ALA A 174 -14.89 10.38 9.99
C ALA A 174 -14.42 10.25 11.44
N ASN A 175 -13.24 10.77 11.79
CA ASN A 175 -12.63 10.61 13.11
C ASN A 175 -12.29 11.98 13.74
N SER A 176 -12.97 12.30 14.85
CA SER A 176 -12.75 13.55 15.61
C SER A 176 -11.37 13.61 16.27
N GLU A 177 -10.84 12.49 16.77
CA GLU A 177 -9.50 12.44 17.37
C GLU A 177 -8.41 12.70 16.31
N ALA A 178 -8.61 12.18 15.09
CA ALA A 178 -7.72 12.46 13.96
C ALA A 178 -7.74 13.94 13.57
N ARG A 179 -8.91 14.58 13.63
CA ARG A 179 -9.05 16.01 13.39
C ARG A 179 -8.33 16.84 14.46
N GLU A 180 -8.55 16.53 15.74
CA GLU A 180 -7.87 17.18 16.86
C GLU A 180 -6.34 17.03 16.76
N LEU A 181 -5.86 15.88 16.31
CA LEU A 181 -4.44 15.64 16.09
C LEU A 181 -3.85 16.56 15.02
N VAL A 182 -4.58 16.77 13.91
CA VAL A 182 -4.16 17.70 12.84
C VAL A 182 -4.24 19.16 13.31
N GLU A 183 -5.30 19.54 14.01
CA GLU A 183 -5.50 20.89 14.57
C GLU A 183 -4.43 21.25 15.61
N ALA A 184 -3.93 20.28 16.37
CA ALA A 184 -2.85 20.50 17.32
C ALA A 184 -1.49 20.80 16.64
N THR A 185 -1.32 20.39 15.39
CA THR A 185 -0.10 20.62 14.61
C THR A 185 -0.05 21.96 13.89
N GLU A 186 -1.20 22.52 13.50
CA GLU A 186 -1.25 23.73 12.68
C GLU A 186 -1.95 24.89 13.41
N GLN A 187 -1.34 26.08 13.41
CA GLN A 187 -1.88 27.30 14.03
C GLN A 187 -3.04 27.93 13.21
N GLY A 188 -4.03 27.12 12.79
CA GLY A 188 -5.31 27.60 12.27
C GLY A 188 -5.52 27.54 10.75
N GLU A 189 -4.55 27.08 9.96
CA GLU A 189 -4.79 26.62 8.58
C GLU A 189 -4.76 25.08 8.56
N HIS A 190 -5.54 24.43 7.70
CA HIS A 190 -5.60 22.97 7.59
C HIS A 190 -4.96 22.52 6.28
N HIS A 191 -3.64 22.39 6.25
CA HIS A 191 -2.90 21.87 5.11
C HIS A 191 -2.86 20.34 5.18
N LEU A 192 -3.25 19.66 4.09
CA LEU A 192 -3.45 18.20 4.07
C LEU A 192 -2.81 17.58 2.82
N PRO A 193 -2.17 16.41 2.95
CA PRO A 193 -2.17 15.52 4.11
C PRO A 193 -1.12 15.88 5.16
N VAL A 194 -1.35 15.42 6.39
CA VAL A 194 -0.36 15.47 7.49
C VAL A 194 0.15 14.06 7.77
N VAL A 195 1.47 13.88 7.83
CA VAL A 195 2.12 12.59 8.07
C VAL A 195 2.84 12.63 9.41
N PHE A 196 2.40 11.78 10.35
CA PHE A 196 2.99 11.66 11.68
C PHE A 196 3.93 10.47 11.73
N PHE A 197 5.15 10.69 12.20
CA PHE A 197 6.18 9.67 12.31
C PHE A 197 6.32 9.13 13.74
N PRO A 198 6.83 7.89 13.91
CA PRO A 198 7.03 7.28 15.23
C PRO A 198 8.01 8.03 16.15
N ASP A 199 8.92 8.82 15.57
CA ASP A 199 9.88 9.65 16.29
C ASP A 199 9.31 11.00 16.76
N GLY A 200 8.03 11.26 16.47
CA GLY A 200 7.33 12.49 16.84
C GLY A 200 7.44 13.62 15.82
N GLU A 201 8.23 13.45 14.75
CA GLU A 201 8.23 14.42 13.67
C GLU A 201 6.94 14.37 12.85
N VAL A 202 6.60 15.50 12.25
CA VAL A 202 5.41 15.68 11.43
C VAL A 202 5.80 16.36 10.13
N LEU A 203 5.30 15.83 9.02
CA LEU A 203 5.38 16.47 7.71
C LEU A 203 3.99 16.90 7.27
N VAL A 204 3.88 18.14 6.82
CA VAL A 204 2.65 18.71 6.25
C VAL A 204 2.85 18.84 4.75
N GLU A 205 1.90 18.30 3.97
CA GLU A 205 1.92 18.27 2.50
C GLU A 205 3.28 17.86 1.91
N PRO A 206 3.90 16.74 2.38
CA PRO A 206 5.23 16.38 1.89
C PRO A 206 5.19 16.00 0.42
N ASP A 207 6.21 16.44 -0.31
CA ASP A 207 6.52 15.83 -1.61
C ASP A 207 7.12 14.43 -1.44
N ASN A 208 7.17 13.67 -2.54
CA ASN A 208 7.67 12.29 -2.52
C ASN A 208 9.14 12.20 -2.07
N ARG A 209 9.96 13.22 -2.34
CA ARG A 209 11.38 13.20 -1.98
C ARG A 209 11.57 13.36 -0.49
N THR A 210 10.93 14.36 0.11
CA THR A 210 10.92 14.60 1.55
C THR A 210 10.40 13.36 2.29
N LEU A 211 9.34 12.75 1.77
CA LEU A 211 8.79 11.53 2.32
C LEU A 211 9.77 10.34 2.18
N ALA A 212 10.41 10.19 1.02
CA ALA A 212 11.40 9.14 0.76
C ALA A 212 12.61 9.24 1.71
N GLU A 213 13.16 10.44 1.90
CA GLU A 213 14.26 10.70 2.82
C GLU A 213 13.86 10.33 4.26
N LYS A 214 12.66 10.77 4.68
CA LYS A 214 12.17 10.53 6.03
C LYS A 214 11.93 9.05 6.34
N VAL A 215 11.51 8.26 5.36
CA VAL A 215 11.28 6.80 5.49
C VAL A 215 12.53 5.97 5.18
N GLY A 216 13.68 6.60 4.94
CA GLY A 216 14.96 5.94 4.74
C GLY A 216 15.15 5.31 3.35
N LEU A 217 14.36 5.73 2.36
CA LEU A 217 14.63 5.42 0.97
C LEU A 217 15.83 6.23 0.49
N GLN A 218 16.59 5.64 -0.44
CA GLN A 218 17.76 6.30 -0.99
C GLN A 218 17.34 7.30 -2.07
N THR A 219 17.58 8.59 -1.84
CA THR A 219 17.29 9.69 -2.78
C THR A 219 18.53 10.30 -3.41
N GLU A 220 19.71 9.99 -2.87
CA GLU A 220 20.99 10.53 -3.31
C GLU A 220 21.94 9.43 -3.78
N ALA A 221 22.69 9.76 -4.83
CA ALA A 221 23.72 8.90 -5.40
C ALA A 221 24.96 8.86 -4.51
N LYS A 222 25.54 7.67 -4.31
CA LYS A 222 26.80 7.50 -3.57
C LYS A 222 28.02 7.95 -4.36
N ALA A 223 27.91 8.03 -5.68
CA ALA A 223 29.00 8.41 -6.57
C ALA A 223 28.50 9.35 -7.67
N ALA A 224 29.38 10.20 -8.18
CA ALA A 224 29.09 11.03 -9.34
C ALA A 224 29.22 10.25 -10.67
N PHE A 225 29.79 9.05 -10.65
CA PHE A 225 30.09 8.26 -11.85
C PHE A 225 29.74 6.78 -11.68
N TYR A 226 29.10 6.22 -12.70
CA TYR A 226 28.69 4.82 -12.79
C TYR A 226 29.11 4.19 -14.12
N ASP A 227 29.28 2.88 -14.16
CA ASP A 227 29.43 2.17 -15.43
C ASP A 227 28.10 2.16 -16.18
N LEU A 228 27.00 1.98 -15.45
CA LEU A 228 25.65 1.88 -15.98
C LEU A 228 24.67 2.75 -15.17
N ILE A 229 24.01 3.70 -15.83
CA ILE A 229 22.81 4.37 -15.31
C ILE A 229 21.57 3.81 -16.02
N ILE A 230 20.52 3.53 -15.26
CA ILE A 230 19.22 3.11 -15.77
C ILE A 230 18.18 4.14 -15.36
N VAL A 231 17.36 4.62 -16.29
CA VAL A 231 16.26 5.56 -16.01
C VAL A 231 14.93 4.84 -16.13
N GLY A 232 14.21 4.74 -15.01
CA GLY A 232 12.91 4.09 -14.88
C GLY A 232 13.01 2.70 -14.23
N GLY A 233 12.25 2.49 -13.16
CA GLY A 233 12.24 1.29 -12.32
C GLY A 233 11.13 0.29 -12.65
N GLY A 234 10.65 0.26 -13.90
CA GLY A 234 9.75 -0.79 -14.39
C GLY A 234 10.45 -2.14 -14.58
N PRO A 235 9.77 -3.18 -15.10
CA PRO A 235 10.35 -4.51 -15.29
C PRO A 235 11.63 -4.51 -16.15
N ALA A 236 11.69 -3.66 -17.18
CA ALA A 236 12.87 -3.50 -18.02
C ALA A 236 14.07 -2.94 -17.24
N GLY A 237 13.86 -1.86 -16.47
CA GLY A 237 14.92 -1.25 -15.67
C GLY A 237 15.38 -2.13 -14.52
N LEU A 238 14.44 -2.79 -13.83
CA LEU A 238 14.75 -3.78 -12.79
C LEU A 238 15.57 -4.96 -13.35
N GLY A 239 15.20 -5.46 -14.53
CA GLY A 239 15.98 -6.49 -15.22
C GLY A 239 17.39 -6.02 -15.55
N ALA A 240 17.53 -4.81 -16.12
CA ALA A 240 18.82 -4.21 -16.42
C ALA A 240 19.68 -4.01 -15.15
N ALA A 241 19.07 -3.60 -14.04
CA ALA A 241 19.75 -3.37 -12.77
C ALA A 241 20.28 -4.68 -12.17
N VAL A 242 19.49 -5.76 -12.22
CA VAL A 242 19.93 -7.10 -11.81
C VAL A 242 21.13 -7.55 -12.62
N TYR A 243 21.05 -7.50 -13.95
CA TYR A 243 22.11 -7.99 -14.82
C TYR A 243 23.37 -7.13 -14.72
N GLY A 244 23.24 -5.80 -14.77
CA GLY A 244 24.37 -4.88 -14.67
C GLY A 244 25.15 -5.07 -13.37
N ALA A 245 24.43 -5.11 -12.23
CA ALA A 245 25.08 -5.31 -10.94
C ALA A 245 25.66 -6.73 -10.78
N SER A 246 24.99 -7.78 -11.30
CA SER A 246 25.50 -9.15 -11.20
C SER A 246 26.80 -9.39 -11.97
N GLU A 247 27.03 -8.63 -13.04
CA GLU A 247 28.28 -8.66 -13.82
C GLU A 247 29.36 -7.72 -13.25
N GLY A 248 29.11 -7.11 -12.09
CA GLY A 248 30.08 -6.27 -11.37
C GLY A 248 30.18 -4.84 -11.87
N LEU A 249 29.24 -4.36 -12.70
CA LEU A 249 29.19 -2.96 -13.09
C LEU A 249 28.77 -2.08 -11.92
N SER A 250 29.42 -0.94 -11.73
CA SER A 250 28.88 0.13 -10.88
C SER A 250 27.56 0.61 -11.48
N THR A 251 26.44 0.23 -10.87
CA THR A 251 25.10 0.35 -11.46
C THR A 251 24.19 1.19 -10.56
N THR A 252 23.55 2.20 -11.13
CA THR A 252 22.47 2.93 -10.45
C THR A 252 21.20 2.98 -11.30
N MET A 253 20.06 2.88 -10.65
CA MET A 253 18.74 3.00 -11.26
C MET A 253 18.00 4.20 -10.65
N ILE A 254 17.49 5.09 -11.49
CA ILE A 254 16.75 6.29 -11.11
C ILE A 254 15.25 6.02 -11.29
N GLU A 255 14.48 6.13 -10.22
CA GLU A 255 13.04 5.89 -10.18
C GLU A 255 12.29 7.05 -9.50
N GLN A 256 11.36 7.66 -10.24
CA GLN A 256 10.64 8.86 -9.83
C GLN A 256 9.56 8.65 -8.77
N HIS A 257 9.05 7.43 -8.60
CA HIS A 257 7.97 7.12 -7.66
C HIS A 257 8.24 5.84 -6.87
N SER A 258 8.23 4.70 -7.56
CA SER A 258 8.31 3.37 -6.95
C SER A 258 8.63 2.33 -8.02
N THR A 259 9.34 1.28 -7.63
CA THR A 259 9.68 0.21 -8.57
C THR A 259 8.45 -0.60 -8.98
N GLY A 260 8.46 -1.10 -10.21
CA GLY A 260 7.42 -1.93 -10.81
C GLY A 260 6.74 -1.30 -12.03
N GLY A 261 6.80 0.03 -12.17
CA GLY A 261 6.16 0.75 -13.27
C GLY A 261 4.68 0.35 -13.44
N GLN A 262 4.20 0.28 -14.68
CA GLN A 262 2.83 -0.15 -14.99
C GLN A 262 2.54 -1.60 -14.54
N ALA A 263 3.54 -2.49 -14.57
CA ALA A 263 3.33 -3.86 -14.12
C ALA A 263 3.04 -3.92 -12.62
N GLY A 264 3.63 -3.02 -11.83
CA GLY A 264 3.47 -2.96 -10.37
C GLY A 264 2.03 -2.79 -9.89
N THR A 265 1.16 -2.21 -10.73
CA THR A 265 -0.27 -1.99 -10.40
C THR A 265 -1.16 -3.18 -10.75
N SER A 266 -0.62 -4.20 -11.43
CA SER A 266 -1.38 -5.37 -11.84
C SER A 266 -1.69 -6.26 -10.64
N SER A 267 -2.97 -6.57 -10.42
CA SER A 267 -3.42 -7.47 -9.35
C SER A 267 -2.89 -8.89 -9.55
N ARG A 268 -2.78 -9.35 -10.80
CA ARG A 268 -2.21 -10.66 -11.17
C ARG A 268 -1.67 -10.64 -12.60
N ILE A 269 -0.51 -11.26 -12.79
CA ILE A 269 0.16 -11.48 -14.08
C ILE A 269 0.32 -12.99 -14.26
N GLU A 270 -0.39 -13.56 -15.24
CA GLU A 270 -0.37 -15.02 -15.50
C GLU A 270 0.60 -15.43 -16.62
N ASN A 271 1.07 -14.47 -17.41
CA ASN A 271 1.90 -14.69 -18.59
C ASN A 271 3.39 -14.34 -18.37
N TYR A 272 3.84 -14.26 -17.13
CA TYR A 272 5.26 -14.05 -16.81
C TYR A 272 5.96 -15.39 -16.59
N LEU A 273 6.96 -15.68 -17.42
CA LEU A 273 7.70 -16.95 -17.38
C LEU A 273 8.28 -17.23 -15.98
N GLY A 274 8.25 -18.49 -15.55
CA GLY A 274 8.72 -18.91 -14.23
C GLY A 274 7.69 -18.82 -13.09
N PHE A 275 6.49 -18.28 -13.34
CA PHE A 275 5.40 -18.21 -12.36
C PHE A 275 4.16 -19.00 -12.82
N PRO A 276 4.14 -20.34 -12.64
CA PRO A 276 3.06 -21.19 -13.18
C PRO A 276 1.67 -20.90 -12.59
N ASN A 277 1.60 -20.31 -11.39
CA ASN A 277 0.36 -19.89 -10.75
C ASN A 277 0.11 -18.37 -10.88
N GLY A 278 0.88 -17.68 -11.72
CA GLY A 278 0.93 -16.23 -11.81
C GLY A 278 1.62 -15.56 -10.63
N VAL A 279 1.79 -14.24 -10.73
CA VAL A 279 2.42 -13.39 -9.71
C VAL A 279 1.74 -12.02 -9.70
N THR A 280 1.63 -11.38 -8.54
CA THR A 280 1.15 -9.99 -8.50
C THR A 280 2.22 -9.06 -9.09
N GLY A 281 1.79 -7.92 -9.64
CA GLY A 281 2.71 -6.89 -10.12
C GLY A 281 3.69 -6.40 -9.05
N ALA A 282 3.15 -6.13 -7.87
CA ALA A 282 3.91 -5.69 -6.71
C ALA A 282 4.93 -6.73 -6.24
N ASP A 283 4.61 -8.03 -6.30
CA ASP A 283 5.55 -9.09 -5.92
C ASP A 283 6.64 -9.30 -6.95
N LEU A 284 6.30 -9.22 -8.24
CA LEU A 284 7.29 -9.27 -9.31
C LEU A 284 8.33 -8.16 -9.14
N ALA A 285 7.85 -6.92 -8.95
CA ALA A 285 8.71 -5.75 -8.75
C ALA A 285 9.58 -5.89 -7.49
N SER A 286 8.99 -6.28 -6.36
CA SER A 286 9.71 -6.41 -5.09
C SER A 286 10.78 -7.48 -5.11
N ARG A 287 10.51 -8.64 -5.75
CA ARG A 287 11.51 -9.71 -5.91
C ARG A 287 12.70 -9.23 -6.75
N ALA A 288 12.43 -8.53 -7.85
CA ALA A 288 13.49 -7.99 -8.70
C ALA A 288 14.28 -6.87 -8.00
N TYR A 289 13.60 -5.98 -7.26
CA TYR A 289 14.24 -4.95 -6.42
C TYR A 289 15.21 -5.58 -5.41
N ALA A 290 14.74 -6.59 -4.66
CA ALA A 290 15.56 -7.29 -3.67
C ALA A 290 16.77 -7.98 -4.32
N GLN A 291 16.61 -8.56 -5.50
CA GLN A 291 17.70 -9.17 -6.26
C GLN A 291 18.73 -8.13 -6.72
N ALA A 292 18.29 -7.00 -7.28
CA ALA A 292 19.15 -5.91 -7.72
C ALA A 292 19.95 -5.34 -6.55
N LYS A 293 19.29 -5.01 -5.43
CA LYS A 293 19.95 -4.55 -4.19
C LYS A 293 20.97 -5.56 -3.66
N ARG A 294 20.64 -6.86 -3.66
CA ARG A 294 21.55 -7.92 -3.21
C ARG A 294 22.84 -7.97 -4.04
N PHE A 295 22.76 -7.71 -5.34
CA PHE A 295 23.93 -7.63 -6.22
C PHE A 295 24.69 -6.29 -6.13
N GLY A 296 24.19 -5.33 -5.36
CA GLY A 296 24.84 -4.04 -5.17
C GLY A 296 24.36 -2.95 -6.11
N ALA A 297 23.27 -3.16 -6.86
CA ALA A 297 22.65 -2.09 -7.62
C ALA A 297 22.16 -0.99 -6.67
N GLU A 298 22.54 0.24 -6.98
CA GLU A 298 22.00 1.42 -6.32
C GLU A 298 20.64 1.76 -6.93
N ILE A 299 19.68 2.14 -6.10
CA ILE A 299 18.32 2.45 -6.55
C ILE A 299 17.92 3.73 -5.85
N LEU A 300 17.82 4.79 -6.65
CA LEU A 300 17.36 6.10 -6.23
C LEU A 300 15.85 6.16 -6.42
N THR A 301 15.11 6.36 -5.34
CA THR A 301 13.65 6.43 -5.33
C THR A 301 13.20 7.85 -5.06
N ALA A 302 12.05 8.26 -5.63
CA ALA A 302 11.58 9.64 -5.61
C ALA A 302 12.54 10.64 -6.30
N VAL A 303 13.27 10.16 -7.31
CA VAL A 303 14.20 10.95 -8.10
C VAL A 303 13.82 10.87 -9.57
N GLU A 304 13.61 12.03 -10.19
CA GLU A 304 13.32 12.12 -11.62
C GLU A 304 14.60 12.47 -12.38
N ALA A 305 14.85 11.79 -13.50
CA ALA A 305 15.86 12.22 -14.45
C ALA A 305 15.23 13.29 -15.36
N THR A 306 15.72 14.52 -15.30
CA THR A 306 15.12 15.69 -15.96
C THR A 306 15.82 16.07 -17.25
N LYS A 307 17.09 15.67 -17.42
CA LYS A 307 17.88 15.95 -18.63
C LYS A 307 18.92 14.87 -18.90
N VAL A 308 19.09 14.51 -20.16
CA VAL A 308 20.21 13.68 -20.64
C VAL A 308 21.06 14.48 -21.62
N GLU A 309 22.37 14.42 -21.44
CA GLU A 309 23.35 15.04 -22.35
C GLU A 309 24.43 14.04 -22.75
N LEU A 310 24.92 14.16 -23.98
CA LEU A 310 26.11 13.46 -24.44
C LEU A 310 27.35 14.32 -24.18
N ASP A 311 28.37 13.73 -23.55
CA ASP A 311 29.66 14.36 -23.28
C ASP A 311 30.79 13.44 -23.77
N GLY A 312 31.08 13.55 -25.08
CA GLY A 312 32.00 12.64 -25.75
C GLY A 312 31.54 11.19 -25.67
N THR A 313 32.31 10.35 -24.98
CA THR A 313 31.98 8.92 -24.75
C THR A 313 31.03 8.70 -23.56
N TYR A 314 30.90 9.70 -22.69
CA TYR A 314 30.11 9.64 -21.47
C TYR A 314 28.72 10.27 -21.66
N LYS A 315 27.79 9.90 -20.78
CA LYS A 315 26.43 10.46 -20.74
C LYS A 315 26.25 11.11 -19.38
N ARG A 316 25.66 12.29 -19.34
CA ARG A 316 25.30 12.99 -18.11
C ARG A 316 23.79 12.98 -17.94
N VAL A 317 23.34 12.68 -16.73
CA VAL A 317 21.93 12.64 -16.34
C VAL A 317 21.73 13.64 -15.20
N THR A 318 20.94 14.68 -15.44
CA THR A 318 20.53 15.62 -14.40
C THR A 318 19.32 15.06 -13.68
N CYS A 319 19.36 15.07 -12.34
CA CYS A 319 18.29 14.62 -11.47
C CYS A 319 17.48 15.81 -10.95
N SER A 320 16.23 15.59 -10.51
CA SER A 320 15.35 16.63 -9.96
C SER A 320 15.92 17.35 -8.73
N GLY A 321 16.90 16.75 -8.04
CA GLY A 321 17.65 17.38 -6.94
C GLY A 321 18.76 18.35 -7.34
N GLY A 322 19.03 18.49 -8.64
CA GLY A 322 20.18 19.24 -9.15
C GLY A 322 21.46 18.41 -9.32
N ASP A 323 21.51 17.19 -8.78
CA ASP A 323 22.63 16.27 -8.98
C ASP A 323 22.83 15.94 -10.46
N VAL A 324 24.08 15.85 -10.89
CA VAL A 324 24.45 15.44 -12.24
C VAL A 324 25.31 14.19 -12.16
N LEU A 325 24.75 13.07 -12.62
CA LEU A 325 25.42 11.77 -12.63
C LEU A 325 26.00 11.48 -14.01
N SER A 326 27.20 10.92 -14.06
CA SER A 326 27.88 10.56 -15.30
C SER A 326 27.97 9.06 -15.47
N CYS A 327 27.91 8.56 -16.71
CA CYS A 327 28.08 7.13 -16.97
C CYS A 327 28.71 6.78 -18.32
N ARG A 328 29.20 5.52 -18.43
CA ARG A 328 29.63 4.94 -19.71
C ARG A 328 28.44 4.49 -20.54
N ALA A 329 27.49 3.80 -19.93
CA ALA A 329 26.27 3.31 -20.58
C ALA A 329 25.02 3.85 -19.88
N LEU A 330 24.02 4.22 -20.68
CA LEU A 330 22.73 4.71 -20.22
C LEU A 330 21.63 3.81 -20.81
N VAL A 331 20.75 3.28 -19.97
CA VAL A 331 19.57 2.52 -20.38
C VAL A 331 18.33 3.35 -20.06
N ILE A 332 17.50 3.59 -21.08
CA ILE A 332 16.23 4.30 -20.94
C ILE A 332 15.11 3.25 -20.90
N SER A 333 14.43 3.19 -19.76
CA SER A 333 13.32 2.26 -19.49
C SER A 333 12.13 2.99 -18.84
N THR A 334 11.87 4.20 -19.33
CA THR A 334 10.85 5.15 -18.84
C THR A 334 9.40 4.74 -19.14
N GLY A 335 9.19 3.73 -19.99
CA GLY A 335 7.88 3.11 -20.21
C GLY A 335 6.92 3.97 -21.03
N VAL A 336 5.62 3.72 -20.82
CA VAL A 336 4.52 4.35 -21.58
C VAL A 336 3.32 4.61 -20.67
N THR A 337 2.46 5.56 -21.07
CA THR A 337 1.11 5.76 -20.50
C THR A 337 0.05 5.45 -21.56
N VAL A 338 -1.01 4.72 -21.19
CA VAL A 338 -2.10 4.42 -22.13
C VAL A 338 -2.86 5.71 -22.46
N LYS A 339 -3.11 5.96 -23.74
CA LYS A 339 -3.90 7.12 -24.16
C LYS A 339 -5.35 6.94 -23.72
N LYS A 340 -5.87 7.92 -22.97
CA LYS A 340 -7.27 7.94 -22.52
C LYS A 340 -8.17 8.48 -23.63
N LEU A 341 -9.36 7.91 -23.74
CA LEU A 341 -10.41 8.45 -24.60
C LEU A 341 -11.15 9.55 -23.84
N ASP A 342 -11.09 10.77 -24.36
CA ASP A 342 -11.71 11.95 -23.74
C ASP A 342 -13.10 12.20 -24.31
N VAL A 343 -14.08 11.45 -23.82
CA VAL A 343 -15.50 11.63 -24.16
C VAL A 343 -16.39 11.50 -22.92
N PRO A 344 -17.56 12.17 -22.87
CA PRO A 344 -18.48 12.10 -21.74
C PRO A 344 -18.83 10.66 -21.34
N GLY A 345 -18.85 10.39 -20.04
CA GLY A 345 -19.19 9.11 -19.42
C GLY A 345 -18.05 8.10 -19.28
N ILE A 346 -16.90 8.30 -19.94
CA ILE A 346 -15.77 7.34 -19.87
C ILE A 346 -15.25 7.16 -18.44
N ALA A 347 -15.05 8.27 -17.73
CA ALA A 347 -14.50 8.23 -16.38
C ALA A 347 -15.41 7.48 -15.40
N ASP A 348 -16.72 7.64 -15.53
CA ASP A 348 -17.73 7.05 -14.64
C ASP A 348 -17.92 5.55 -14.87
N LEU A 349 -17.69 5.10 -16.11
CA LEU A 349 -17.91 3.72 -16.55
C LEU A 349 -16.61 2.91 -16.76
N ALA A 350 -15.45 3.51 -16.50
CA ALA A 350 -14.16 2.83 -16.53
C ALA A 350 -14.16 1.63 -15.55
N GLY A 351 -13.82 0.43 -16.05
CA GLY A 351 -13.88 -0.82 -15.30
C GLY A 351 -15.29 -1.41 -15.13
N ARG A 352 -16.33 -0.73 -15.62
CA ARG A 352 -17.74 -1.16 -15.56
C ARG A 352 -18.32 -1.33 -16.98
N GLY A 353 -17.61 -2.09 -17.81
CA GLY A 353 -17.92 -2.24 -19.24
C GLY A 353 -16.99 -1.44 -20.16
N ILE A 354 -16.13 -0.56 -19.64
CA ILE A 354 -15.13 0.16 -20.43
C ILE A 354 -13.73 -0.22 -19.96
N TYR A 355 -12.90 -0.68 -20.90
CA TYR A 355 -11.57 -1.21 -20.59
C TYR A 355 -10.52 -0.67 -21.56
N TYR A 356 -9.31 -0.49 -21.06
CA TYR A 356 -8.14 -0.15 -21.87
C TYR A 356 -7.31 -1.40 -22.09
N GLY A 357 -7.15 -1.82 -23.35
CA GLY A 357 -6.50 -3.07 -23.72
C GLY A 357 -7.38 -4.31 -23.61
N ALA A 358 -6.82 -5.48 -23.94
CA ALA A 358 -7.52 -6.76 -23.86
C ALA A 358 -7.41 -7.32 -22.44
N SER A 359 -8.42 -7.08 -21.59
CA SER A 359 -8.49 -7.74 -20.29
C SER A 359 -8.99 -9.17 -20.46
N LEU A 360 -8.08 -10.14 -20.32
CA LEU A 360 -8.39 -11.58 -20.43
C LEU A 360 -9.43 -12.03 -19.41
N THR A 361 -9.46 -11.43 -18.21
CA THR A 361 -10.43 -11.77 -17.15
C THR A 361 -11.85 -11.36 -17.50
N GLU A 362 -12.00 -10.25 -18.24
CA GLU A 362 -13.32 -9.69 -18.56
C GLU A 362 -13.94 -10.34 -19.80
N ALA A 363 -13.12 -10.85 -20.71
CA ALA A 363 -13.57 -11.45 -21.97
C ALA A 363 -14.55 -12.62 -21.79
N ALA A 364 -14.41 -13.38 -20.70
CA ALA A 364 -15.30 -14.49 -20.38
C ALA A 364 -16.74 -14.04 -20.03
N TYR A 365 -16.91 -12.84 -19.47
CA TYR A 365 -18.21 -12.29 -19.08
C TYR A 365 -19.04 -11.79 -20.27
N TYR A 366 -18.40 -11.55 -21.41
CA TYR A 366 -19.05 -11.06 -22.63
C TYR A 366 -19.41 -12.17 -23.62
N LYS A 367 -19.52 -13.41 -23.13
CA LYS A 367 -20.01 -14.52 -23.93
C LYS A 367 -21.43 -14.24 -24.42
N ASN A 368 -21.66 -14.42 -25.71
CA ASN A 368 -22.95 -14.14 -26.38
C ASN A 368 -23.41 -12.67 -26.30
N GLN A 369 -22.49 -11.73 -26.14
CA GLN A 369 -22.77 -10.29 -26.12
C GLN A 369 -22.19 -9.59 -27.35
N HIS A 370 -22.64 -8.37 -27.62
CA HIS A 370 -22.05 -7.49 -28.61
C HIS A 370 -21.00 -6.57 -27.96
N VAL A 371 -19.76 -6.68 -28.42
CA VAL A 371 -18.60 -5.97 -27.90
C VAL A 371 -18.07 -4.97 -28.94
N TYR A 372 -17.62 -3.82 -28.48
CA TYR A 372 -16.98 -2.80 -29.32
C TYR A 372 -15.49 -2.68 -29.02
N VAL A 373 -14.68 -2.50 -30.06
CA VAL A 373 -13.23 -2.30 -29.99
C VAL A 373 -12.89 -0.98 -30.69
N ILE A 374 -12.24 -0.04 -30.01
CA ILE A 374 -11.74 1.19 -30.63
C ILE A 374 -10.28 1.02 -30.98
N GLY A 375 -9.93 1.23 -32.26
CA GLY A 375 -8.54 1.29 -32.71
C GLY A 375 -8.34 0.69 -34.10
N GLY A 376 -7.36 1.22 -34.84
CA GLY A 376 -7.08 0.81 -36.22
C GLY A 376 -5.76 0.07 -36.43
N ALA A 377 -5.03 -0.28 -35.36
CA ALA A 377 -3.69 -0.88 -35.42
C ALA A 377 -3.68 -2.33 -34.90
N ASN A 378 -2.52 -2.99 -34.98
CA ASN A 378 -2.34 -4.40 -34.59
C ASN A 378 -2.98 -4.78 -33.25
N SER A 379 -2.80 -3.99 -32.19
CA SER A 379 -3.36 -4.32 -30.87
C SER A 379 -4.89 -4.39 -30.87
N ALA A 380 -5.55 -3.50 -31.61
CA ALA A 380 -7.00 -3.50 -31.75
C ALA A 380 -7.48 -4.73 -32.52
N GLY A 381 -6.82 -5.05 -33.64
CA GLY A 381 -7.14 -6.23 -34.44
C GLY A 381 -6.93 -7.54 -33.68
N GLN A 382 -5.83 -7.65 -32.93
CA GLN A 382 -5.56 -8.82 -32.07
C GLN A 382 -6.61 -8.93 -30.96
N GLY A 383 -7.00 -7.81 -30.36
CA GLY A 383 -8.11 -7.74 -29.41
C GLY A 383 -9.42 -8.24 -30.03
N ALA A 384 -9.77 -7.75 -31.22
CA ALA A 384 -11.00 -8.15 -31.91
C ALA A 384 -11.04 -9.65 -32.22
N MET A 385 -9.95 -10.21 -32.78
CA MET A 385 -9.81 -11.66 -33.04
C MET A 385 -9.84 -12.50 -31.76
N PHE A 386 -9.39 -11.95 -30.64
CA PHE A 386 -9.49 -12.61 -29.35
C PHE A 386 -10.94 -12.63 -28.85
N PHE A 387 -11.64 -11.48 -28.92
CA PHE A 387 -13.03 -11.38 -28.47
C PHE A 387 -14.02 -12.14 -29.36
N SER A 388 -13.77 -12.28 -30.67
CA SER A 388 -14.66 -13.04 -31.58
C SER A 388 -14.83 -14.51 -31.20
N ARG A 389 -13.87 -15.06 -30.44
CA ARG A 389 -13.92 -16.41 -29.88
C ARG A 389 -14.96 -16.56 -28.76
N TYR A 390 -15.35 -15.47 -28.10
CA TYR A 390 -16.24 -15.48 -26.93
C TYR A 390 -17.55 -14.74 -27.20
N ALA A 391 -17.47 -13.53 -27.78
CA ALA A 391 -18.61 -12.68 -28.07
C ALA A 391 -19.49 -13.25 -29.19
N ASP A 392 -20.74 -12.79 -29.25
CA ASP A 392 -21.63 -13.07 -30.38
C ASP A 392 -21.22 -12.24 -31.60
N LYS A 393 -20.90 -10.96 -31.34
CA LYS A 393 -20.48 -9.99 -32.35
C LYS A 393 -19.42 -9.05 -31.78
N VAL A 394 -18.44 -8.69 -32.61
CA VAL A 394 -17.42 -7.70 -32.30
C VAL A 394 -17.46 -6.61 -33.36
N THR A 395 -17.58 -5.35 -32.96
CA THR A 395 -17.48 -4.22 -33.90
C THR A 395 -16.23 -3.40 -33.63
N ILE A 396 -15.35 -3.30 -34.63
CA ILE A 396 -14.16 -2.46 -34.60
C ILE A 396 -14.53 -1.06 -35.10
N LEU A 397 -14.34 -0.05 -34.26
CA LEU A 397 -14.52 1.36 -34.58
C LEU A 397 -13.16 1.97 -34.90
N VAL A 398 -13.01 2.42 -36.15
CA VAL A 398 -11.76 2.97 -36.68
C VAL A 398 -11.99 4.40 -37.12
N ARG A 399 -11.25 5.35 -36.53
CA ARG A 399 -11.33 6.78 -36.89
C ARG A 399 -10.85 7.06 -38.33
N GLY A 400 -9.86 6.31 -38.80
CA GLY A 400 -9.31 6.43 -40.15
C GLY A 400 -10.20 5.82 -41.23
N SER A 401 -9.82 6.04 -42.49
CA SER A 401 -10.54 5.54 -43.68
C SER A 401 -10.36 4.05 -43.96
N SER A 402 -9.41 3.38 -43.31
CA SER A 402 -9.15 1.95 -43.42
C SER A 402 -8.33 1.44 -42.24
N MET A 403 -8.32 0.12 -42.02
CA MET A 403 -7.38 -0.54 -41.09
C MET A 403 -5.97 -0.72 -41.70
N GLY A 404 -5.88 -0.72 -43.03
CA GLY A 404 -4.71 -1.24 -43.78
C GLY A 404 -3.44 -0.40 -43.72
N ILE A 405 -3.47 0.81 -43.14
CA ILE A 405 -2.28 1.68 -43.05
C ILE A 405 -1.38 1.28 -41.88
N THR A 406 -1.93 0.74 -40.79
CA THR A 406 -1.17 0.46 -39.55
C THR A 406 -1.35 -0.97 -39.00
N MET A 407 -2.27 -1.76 -39.58
CA MET A 407 -2.48 -3.16 -39.21
C MET A 407 -1.80 -4.12 -40.20
N SER A 408 -1.21 -5.19 -39.68
CA SER A 408 -0.51 -6.21 -40.46
C SER A 408 -1.47 -6.94 -41.40
N LYS A 409 -1.05 -7.19 -42.65
CA LYS A 409 -1.91 -7.81 -43.68
C LYS A 409 -2.59 -9.11 -43.24
N TYR A 410 -1.86 -10.02 -42.59
CA TYR A 410 -2.43 -11.30 -42.14
C TYR A 410 -3.60 -11.12 -41.17
N LEU A 411 -3.55 -10.06 -40.35
CA LEU A 411 -4.56 -9.79 -39.33
C LEU A 411 -5.79 -9.15 -39.97
N VAL A 412 -5.59 -8.28 -40.96
CA VAL A 412 -6.69 -7.78 -41.81
C VAL A 412 -7.37 -8.95 -42.52
N ASP A 413 -6.62 -9.84 -43.16
CA ASP A 413 -7.18 -11.02 -43.84
C ASP A 413 -7.93 -11.96 -42.87
N GLN A 414 -7.51 -12.05 -41.60
CA GLN A 414 -8.23 -12.81 -40.55
C GLN A 414 -9.53 -12.14 -40.11
N ILE A 415 -9.51 -10.81 -39.93
CA ILE A 415 -10.69 -10.03 -39.54
C ILE A 415 -11.74 -10.08 -40.65
N ASP A 416 -11.33 -9.88 -41.90
CA ASP A 416 -12.23 -9.91 -43.06
C ASP A 416 -12.85 -11.31 -43.29
N GLY A 417 -12.22 -12.36 -42.76
CA GLY A 417 -12.69 -13.74 -42.84
C GLY A 417 -13.51 -14.23 -41.64
N ASP A 418 -13.75 -13.39 -40.62
CA ASP A 418 -14.51 -13.76 -39.42
C ASP A 418 -15.88 -13.06 -39.43
N ASP A 419 -16.95 -13.84 -39.70
CA ASP A 419 -18.33 -13.34 -39.81
C ASP A 419 -18.86 -12.66 -38.52
N LYS A 420 -18.20 -12.86 -37.37
CA LYS A 420 -18.58 -12.19 -36.13
C LYS A 420 -17.98 -10.80 -35.99
N ILE A 421 -16.99 -10.44 -36.81
CA ILE A 421 -16.29 -9.17 -36.73
C ILE A 421 -16.83 -8.22 -37.79
N GLU A 422 -17.31 -7.06 -37.36
CA GLU A 422 -17.69 -5.96 -38.24
C GLU A 422 -16.69 -4.82 -38.07
N VAL A 423 -16.28 -4.19 -39.17
CA VAL A 423 -15.40 -3.03 -39.13
C VAL A 423 -16.15 -1.79 -39.61
N ARG A 424 -16.28 -0.80 -38.74
CA ARG A 424 -16.79 0.53 -39.09
C ARG A 424 -15.62 1.51 -39.14
N THR A 425 -15.37 2.06 -40.32
CA THR A 425 -14.32 3.07 -40.56
C THR A 425 -14.89 4.48 -40.51
N ARG A 426 -14.02 5.47 -40.38
CA ARG A 426 -14.38 6.90 -40.32
C ARG A 426 -15.38 7.22 -39.22
N VAL A 427 -15.36 6.46 -38.14
CA VAL A 427 -16.26 6.66 -37.00
C VAL A 427 -15.48 6.97 -35.73
N SER A 428 -16.08 7.77 -34.86
CA SER A 428 -15.58 8.08 -33.52
C SER A 428 -16.68 7.80 -32.49
N VAL A 429 -16.30 7.50 -31.25
CA VAL A 429 -17.25 7.50 -30.14
C VAL A 429 -17.33 8.92 -29.62
N ASP A 430 -18.55 9.43 -29.43
CA ASP A 430 -18.84 10.78 -28.95
C ASP A 430 -19.21 10.80 -27.47
N GLU A 431 -19.87 9.75 -26.99
CA GLU A 431 -20.38 9.63 -25.62
C GLU A 431 -20.59 8.15 -25.27
N VAL A 432 -20.46 7.83 -23.99
CA VAL A 432 -20.85 6.52 -23.43
C VAL A 432 -21.82 6.74 -22.27
N SER A 433 -22.80 5.86 -22.12
CA SER A 433 -23.85 6.01 -21.10
C SER A 433 -24.23 4.69 -20.46
N GLY A 434 -24.67 4.77 -19.20
CA GLY A 434 -25.12 3.63 -18.40
C GLY A 434 -25.21 3.99 -16.92
N LYS A 435 -26.06 3.29 -16.16
CA LYS A 435 -26.28 3.63 -14.75
C LYS A 435 -25.31 2.90 -13.81
N GLU A 436 -25.29 1.57 -13.88
CA GLU A 436 -24.38 0.73 -13.06
C GLU A 436 -23.19 0.21 -13.86
N LYS A 437 -23.37 0.06 -15.17
CA LYS A 437 -22.38 -0.40 -16.14
C LYS A 437 -22.71 0.20 -17.50
N LEU A 438 -21.81 0.07 -18.46
CA LEU A 438 -22.04 0.46 -19.85
C LEU A 438 -23.33 -0.18 -20.39
N GLU A 439 -24.17 0.65 -20.99
CA GLU A 439 -25.43 0.24 -21.63
C GLU A 439 -25.44 0.66 -23.10
N THR A 440 -24.95 1.86 -23.41
CA THR A 440 -24.94 2.41 -24.76
C THR A 440 -23.67 3.17 -25.09
N ILE A 441 -23.30 3.19 -26.37
CA ILE A 441 -22.31 4.11 -26.92
C ILE A 441 -22.93 4.94 -28.04
N THR A 442 -22.54 6.20 -28.13
CA THR A 442 -22.93 7.11 -29.20
C THR A 442 -21.77 7.22 -30.18
N ILE A 443 -22.00 6.83 -31.42
CA ILE A 443 -21.02 6.78 -32.50
C ILE A 443 -21.34 7.89 -33.50
N ARG A 444 -20.33 8.66 -33.89
CA ARG A 444 -20.40 9.67 -34.94
C ARG A 444 -19.69 9.20 -36.20
N ASP A 445 -20.33 9.37 -37.34
CA ASP A 445 -19.67 9.33 -38.64
C ASP A 445 -18.88 10.64 -38.85
N ASN A 446 -17.56 10.54 -39.01
CA ASN A 446 -16.68 11.70 -39.11
C ASN A 446 -16.77 12.42 -40.47
N ASP A 447 -17.31 11.78 -41.51
CA ASP A 447 -17.48 12.39 -42.83
C ASP A 447 -18.84 13.10 -42.92
N THR A 448 -19.93 12.49 -42.44
CA THR A 448 -21.29 13.07 -42.53
C THR A 448 -21.70 13.88 -41.31
N GLY A 449 -21.12 13.59 -40.14
CA GLY A 449 -21.54 14.12 -38.85
C GLY A 449 -22.78 13.45 -38.26
N ASP A 450 -23.31 12.40 -38.90
CA ASP A 450 -24.45 11.65 -38.40
C ASP A 450 -24.09 10.92 -37.10
N VAL A 451 -25.03 10.91 -36.16
CA VAL A 451 -24.84 10.32 -34.84
C VAL A 451 -25.84 9.20 -34.60
N GLU A 452 -25.35 8.07 -34.10
CA GLU A 452 -26.12 6.87 -33.81
C GLU A 452 -25.79 6.37 -32.40
N THR A 453 -26.81 6.14 -31.57
CA THR A 453 -26.65 5.49 -30.27
C THR A 453 -26.98 4.01 -30.39
N VAL A 454 -26.04 3.16 -29.99
CA VAL A 454 -26.16 1.69 -30.08
C VAL A 454 -25.98 1.03 -28.71
N PRO A 455 -26.69 -0.09 -28.44
CA PRO A 455 -26.43 -0.89 -27.24
C PRO A 455 -25.01 -1.44 -27.25
N ALA A 456 -24.32 -1.38 -26.12
CA ALA A 456 -22.96 -1.91 -26.01
C ALA A 456 -22.77 -2.58 -24.65
N ALA A 457 -22.47 -3.88 -24.66
CA ALA A 457 -22.16 -4.60 -23.44
C ALA A 457 -20.76 -4.27 -22.91
N ALA A 458 -19.82 -3.97 -23.82
CA ALA A 458 -18.46 -3.56 -23.50
C ALA A 458 -17.84 -2.69 -24.59
N LEU A 459 -16.90 -1.84 -24.17
CA LEU A 459 -16.04 -1.03 -25.01
C LEU A 459 -14.57 -1.24 -24.62
N PHE A 460 -13.77 -1.78 -25.54
CA PHE A 460 -12.33 -1.99 -25.36
C PHE A 460 -11.53 -0.99 -26.18
N ILE A 461 -10.68 -0.22 -25.52
CA ILE A 461 -10.00 0.93 -26.09
C ILE A 461 -8.54 0.60 -26.37
N PHE A 462 -8.14 0.67 -27.64
CA PHE A 462 -6.79 0.40 -28.16
C PHE A 462 -6.29 1.58 -29.02
N ILE A 463 -6.35 2.79 -28.47
CA ILE A 463 -5.92 4.03 -29.16
C ILE A 463 -4.43 4.37 -28.97
N GLY A 464 -3.65 3.37 -28.56
CA GLY A 464 -2.20 3.47 -28.37
C GLY A 464 -1.77 3.86 -26.96
N ALA A 465 -0.46 4.02 -26.83
CA ALA A 465 0.19 4.49 -25.62
C ALA A 465 1.17 5.60 -26.00
N GLU A 466 1.43 6.51 -25.07
CA GLU A 466 2.39 7.59 -25.20
C GLU A 466 3.69 7.19 -24.50
N PRO A 467 4.80 7.06 -25.23
CA PRO A 467 6.08 6.71 -24.63
C PRO A 467 6.72 7.93 -23.96
N HIS A 468 7.23 7.74 -22.75
CA HIS A 468 7.91 8.79 -21.98
C HIS A 468 9.34 8.99 -22.52
N THR A 469 9.47 9.70 -23.64
CA THR A 469 10.73 9.83 -24.38
C THR A 469 11.30 11.24 -24.37
N GLU A 470 10.57 12.21 -23.80
CA GLU A 470 10.89 13.64 -23.77
C GLU A 470 12.31 13.89 -23.27
N LEU A 471 12.73 13.14 -22.25
CA LEU A 471 14.06 13.19 -21.62
C LEU A 471 15.23 13.04 -22.60
N VAL A 472 15.05 12.30 -23.69
CA VAL A 472 16.11 11.98 -24.67
C VAL A 472 15.94 12.69 -26.01
N ASP A 473 15.26 13.84 -26.01
CA ASP A 473 15.07 14.60 -27.24
C ASP A 473 16.39 15.08 -27.82
N GLY A 474 16.56 14.92 -29.13
CA GLY A 474 17.82 15.22 -29.82
C GLY A 474 19.02 14.36 -29.40
N VAL A 475 18.85 13.39 -28.49
CA VAL A 475 19.90 12.46 -28.05
C VAL A 475 19.74 11.09 -28.70
N VAL A 476 18.50 10.61 -28.84
CA VAL A 476 18.16 9.31 -29.43
C VAL A 476 17.21 9.53 -30.60
N GLU A 477 17.40 8.77 -31.68
CA GLU A 477 16.47 8.74 -32.80
C GLU A 477 15.14 8.11 -32.35
N ARG A 478 14.03 8.82 -32.57
CA ARG A 478 12.67 8.40 -32.19
C ARG A 478 11.91 7.97 -33.45
N ASN A 479 11.11 6.91 -33.34
CA ASN A 479 10.29 6.37 -34.43
C ASN A 479 8.90 7.01 -34.50
#